data_AF-A0AAD6V928-F1
#
_entry.id   AF-A0AAD6V928-F1
#
_cell.length_a   1.000
_cell.length_b   1.000
_cell.length_c   1.000
_cell.angle_alpha   90.00
_cell.angle_beta   90.00
_cell.angle_gamma   90.00
#
_symmetry.space_group_name_H-M   'P 1'
#
loop_
_entity.id
_entity.type
_entity.pdbx_description
1 polymer ?
#
loop_
_entity_poly.entity_id
_entity_poly.type
_entity_poly.pdbx_seq_one_letter_code
_entity_poly.pdbx_strand_id
1 'polypeptide(L)'
;NLPEEGPDVIHSSADTRDQILALVNSTWDTGIAIGMQNLPSIIAPGSTIYCTDAKLATVRHVKNTAVLFIWMKISDAQLFTVPKSARYAVAFFVPSEAPFHVADLAFLLLRFQDFYIRDSDYERFNLISLSYHLGVGGTHGLLLYDNNLCHAFKKARKNARQNPAKYRSVQFGYPISTWPPENES
;
A
#
# COMPACT_ATOMS: atom_id res chain seq x y z
N ASN A 1 1.68 15.88 -23.79
CA ASN A 1 0.48 16.39 -23.10
C ASN A 1 0.16 15.44 -21.97
N LEU A 2 0.57 15.82 -20.76
CA LEU A 2 0.15 15.15 -19.53
C LEU A 2 -1.37 15.27 -19.44
N PRO A 3 -2.13 14.24 -19.01
CA PRO A 3 -3.48 14.50 -18.54
C PRO A 3 -3.35 15.46 -17.36
N GLU A 4 -3.93 16.66 -17.50
CA GLU A 4 -4.09 17.59 -16.38
C GLU A 4 -4.73 16.80 -15.23
N GLU A 5 -4.11 16.87 -14.05
CA GLU A 5 -4.68 16.37 -12.82
C GLU A 5 -6.09 16.95 -12.73
N GLY A 6 -7.10 16.07 -12.79
CA GLY A 6 -8.49 16.51 -12.82
C GLY A 6 -8.82 17.38 -11.59
N PRO A 7 -9.81 18.28 -11.69
CA PRO A 7 -10.15 19.23 -10.63
C PRO A 7 -10.56 18.60 -9.29
N ASP A 8 -10.76 17.27 -9.25
CA ASP A 8 -11.27 16.52 -8.10
C ASP A 8 -10.19 15.74 -7.33
N VAL A 9 -8.90 15.96 -7.62
CA VAL A 9 -7.82 15.34 -6.82
C VAL A 9 -7.68 16.07 -5.49
N ILE A 10 -8.40 15.60 -4.47
CA ILE A 10 -8.22 16.06 -3.09
C ILE A 10 -6.91 15.46 -2.56
N HIS A 11 -5.88 16.28 -2.50
CA HIS A 11 -4.66 15.93 -1.80
C HIS A 11 -4.89 16.03 -0.29
N SER A 12 -4.56 14.97 0.46
CA SER A 12 -4.40 15.09 1.91
C SER A 12 -3.39 16.20 2.22
N SER A 13 -3.58 16.95 3.31
CA SER A 13 -2.61 17.97 3.73
C SER A 13 -1.22 17.34 3.93
N ALA A 14 -0.17 18.14 3.79
CA ALA A 14 1.19 17.69 4.05
C ALA A 14 1.32 17.07 5.46
N ASP A 15 0.67 17.68 6.45
CA ASP A 15 0.64 17.19 7.82
C ASP A 15 -0.02 15.82 7.95
N THR A 16 -1.17 15.59 7.30
CA THR A 16 -1.85 14.29 7.32
C THR A 16 -0.97 13.23 6.67
N ARG A 17 -0.36 13.53 5.52
CA ARG A 17 0.55 12.61 4.85
C ARG A 17 1.73 12.27 5.76
N ASP A 18 2.36 13.25 6.38
CA ASP A 18 3.54 13.04 7.21
C ASP A 18 3.19 12.23 8.47
N GLN A 19 2.00 12.41 9.04
CA GLN A 19 1.47 11.56 10.12
C GLN A 19 1.25 10.11 9.68
N ILE A 20 0.67 9.89 8.48
CA ILE A 20 0.52 8.55 7.91
C ILE A 20 1.90 7.89 7.75
N LEU A 21 2.85 8.59 7.12
CA LEU A 21 4.19 8.07 6.88
C LEU A 21 4.91 7.74 8.19
N ALA A 22 4.84 8.62 9.20
CA ALA A 22 5.46 8.41 10.50
C ALA A 22 4.87 7.17 11.20
N LEU A 23 3.54 7.06 11.24
CA LEU A 23 2.87 5.94 11.89
C LEU A 23 3.20 4.62 11.16
N VAL A 24 3.07 4.59 9.83
CA VAL A 24 3.39 3.41 9.01
C VAL A 24 4.83 2.98 9.25
N ASN A 25 5.82 3.87 9.10
CA ASN A 25 7.23 3.52 9.28
C ASN A 25 7.60 3.13 10.72
N SER A 26 6.79 3.49 11.72
CA SER A 26 6.95 3.05 13.12
C SER A 26 6.24 1.73 13.46
N THR A 27 5.50 1.14 12.51
CA THR A 27 4.65 -0.04 12.75
C THR A 27 5.44 -1.25 13.19
N TRP A 28 6.70 -1.40 12.78
CA TRP A 28 7.53 -2.51 13.25
C TRP A 28 7.84 -2.44 14.74
N ASP A 29 7.95 -1.23 15.30
CA ASP A 29 8.29 -1.04 16.70
C ASP A 29 7.04 -1.04 17.58
N THR A 30 5.90 -0.59 17.03
CA THR A 30 4.64 -0.41 17.76
C THR A 30 3.63 -1.55 17.54
N GLY A 31 3.74 -2.26 16.42
CA GLY A 31 2.84 -3.33 16.01
C GLY A 31 1.58 -2.84 15.29
N ILE A 32 1.06 -3.69 14.40
CA ILE A 32 -0.12 -3.40 13.56
C ILE A 32 -1.36 -3.05 14.40
N ALA A 33 -1.52 -3.67 15.58
CA ALA A 33 -2.67 -3.42 16.44
C ALA A 33 -2.74 -1.95 16.91
N ILE A 34 -1.60 -1.35 17.27
CA ILE A 34 -1.52 0.06 17.65
C ILE A 34 -1.75 0.95 16.42
N GLY A 35 -1.16 0.59 15.27
CA GLY A 35 -1.40 1.29 14.02
C GLY A 35 -2.89 1.35 13.65
N MET A 36 -3.62 0.22 13.76
CA MET A 36 -5.04 0.13 13.40
C MET A 36 -5.97 0.92 14.33
N GLN A 37 -5.54 1.26 15.54
CA GLN A 37 -6.31 2.14 16.44
C GLN A 37 -6.27 3.61 15.99
N ASN A 38 -5.23 4.01 15.26
CA ASN A 38 -4.95 5.42 14.97
C ASN A 38 -5.06 5.75 13.48
N LEU A 39 -4.45 4.92 12.62
CA LEU A 39 -4.27 5.21 11.20
C LEU A 39 -5.59 5.45 10.44
N PRO A 40 -6.68 4.69 10.64
CA PRO A 40 -7.94 4.96 9.97
C PRO A 40 -8.48 6.38 10.25
N SER A 41 -8.37 6.84 11.50
CA SER A 41 -8.80 8.20 11.89
C SER A 41 -7.89 9.30 11.36
N ILE A 42 -6.62 9.00 11.08
CA ILE A 42 -5.70 9.94 10.42
C ILE A 42 -6.04 10.04 8.92
N ILE A 43 -6.34 8.91 8.27
CA ILE A 43 -6.68 8.85 6.84
C ILE A 43 -8.01 9.55 6.55
N ALA A 44 -9.02 9.36 7.40
CA ALA A 44 -10.33 9.98 7.24
C ALA A 44 -10.85 10.57 8.58
N PRO A 45 -10.32 11.73 8.99
CA PRO A 45 -10.68 12.36 10.27
C PRO A 45 -12.17 12.67 10.36
N GLY A 46 -12.82 12.23 11.44
CA GLY A 46 -14.23 12.54 11.71
C GLY A 46 -15.23 11.97 10.70
N SER A 47 -14.81 11.03 9.84
CA SER A 47 -15.70 10.45 8.83
C SER A 47 -16.89 9.74 9.48
N THR A 48 -18.09 10.04 9.00
CA THR A 48 -19.33 9.32 9.33
C THR A 48 -19.64 8.19 8.36
N ILE A 49 -18.90 8.12 7.24
CA ILE A 49 -19.09 7.16 6.15
C ILE A 49 -18.18 5.94 6.34
N TYR A 50 -16.96 6.15 6.81
CA TYR A 50 -15.94 5.11 6.90
C TYR A 50 -15.76 4.59 8.32
N CYS A 51 -15.52 3.28 8.43
CA CYS A 51 -15.12 2.66 9.68
C CYS A 51 -13.69 3.08 10.02
N THR A 52 -13.55 3.87 11.08
CA THR A 52 -12.27 4.31 11.63
C THR A 52 -11.91 3.62 12.95
N ASP A 53 -12.75 2.71 13.43
CA ASP A 53 -12.55 1.97 14.67
C ASP A 53 -11.84 0.61 14.46
N ALA A 54 -11.19 0.13 15.53
CA ALA A 54 -10.55 -1.18 15.56
C ALA A 54 -11.47 -2.26 16.15
N LYS A 55 -12.79 -2.20 15.90
CA LYS A 55 -13.74 -3.22 16.40
C LYS A 55 -13.45 -4.60 15.80
N LEU A 56 -13.88 -5.65 16.50
CA LEU A 56 -13.68 -7.05 16.08
C LEU A 56 -14.20 -7.33 14.67
N ALA A 57 -15.34 -6.75 14.27
CA ALA A 57 -15.89 -6.88 12.92
C ALA A 57 -14.95 -6.30 11.86
N THR A 58 -14.46 -5.08 12.08
CA THR A 58 -13.48 -4.41 11.23
C THR A 58 -12.19 -5.22 11.12
N VAL A 59 -11.66 -5.70 12.25
CA VAL A 59 -10.44 -6.54 12.27
C VAL A 59 -10.62 -7.85 11.50
N ARG A 60 -11.79 -8.48 11.61
CA ARG A 60 -12.10 -9.70 10.85
C ARG A 60 -12.24 -9.43 9.35
N HIS A 61 -12.84 -8.30 8.98
CA HIS A 61 -12.97 -7.88 7.59
C HIS A 61 -11.59 -7.68 6.96
N VAL A 62 -10.77 -6.79 7.52
CA VAL A 62 -9.49 -6.40 6.92
C VAL A 62 -8.51 -7.57 6.76
N LYS A 63 -8.62 -8.60 7.61
CA LYS A 63 -7.80 -9.82 7.52
C LYS A 63 -8.09 -10.67 6.29
N ASN A 64 -9.27 -10.54 5.69
CA ASN A 64 -9.67 -11.27 4.49
C ASN A 64 -9.57 -10.42 3.22
N THR A 65 -9.05 -9.19 3.34
CA THR A 65 -9.03 -8.24 2.24
C THR A 65 -8.00 -8.66 1.18
N ALA A 66 -8.49 -8.80 -0.05
CA ALA A 66 -7.65 -9.06 -1.20
C ALA A 66 -7.02 -7.76 -1.69
N VAL A 67 -5.76 -7.81 -2.10
CA VAL A 67 -5.01 -6.67 -2.62
C VAL A 67 -4.21 -7.09 -3.84
N LEU A 68 -4.23 -6.25 -4.86
CA LEU A 68 -3.38 -6.35 -6.04
C LEU A 68 -2.21 -5.36 -5.92
N PHE A 69 -1.00 -5.79 -6.25
CA PHE A 69 0.20 -4.96 -6.30
C PHE A 69 0.87 -5.02 -7.67
N ILE A 70 1.30 -3.87 -8.17
CA ILE A 70 2.16 -3.74 -9.36
C ILE A 70 3.46 -3.07 -8.94
N TRP A 71 4.57 -3.75 -9.20
CA TRP A 71 5.89 -3.36 -8.71
C TRP A 71 6.71 -2.66 -9.78
N MET A 72 7.26 -1.49 -9.47
CA MET A 72 8.02 -0.67 -10.42
C MET A 72 9.31 -0.17 -9.79
N LYS A 73 10.35 0.03 -10.61
CA LYS A 73 11.45 0.92 -10.23
C LYS A 73 11.07 2.34 -10.60
N ILE A 74 11.47 3.30 -9.76
CA ILE A 74 11.24 4.71 -10.05
C ILE A 74 11.92 5.16 -11.34
N SER A 75 13.08 4.57 -11.70
CA SER A 75 13.76 4.84 -12.97
C SER A 75 12.90 4.60 -14.20
N ASP A 76 11.89 3.73 -14.07
CA ASP A 76 11.03 3.32 -15.16
C ASP A 76 9.77 4.21 -15.22
N ALA A 77 9.47 4.91 -14.12
CA ALA A 77 8.35 5.84 -13.98
C ALA A 77 8.80 7.28 -14.30
N GLN A 78 9.01 7.57 -15.59
CA GLN A 78 9.49 8.90 -16.06
C GLN A 78 8.45 10.03 -15.97
N LEU A 79 7.24 9.74 -15.46
CA LEU A 79 6.06 10.59 -15.66
C LEU A 79 5.72 11.53 -14.48
N PHE A 80 6.43 11.45 -13.35
CA PHE A 80 6.07 12.21 -12.14
C PHE A 80 7.27 12.77 -11.40
N THR A 81 7.10 13.92 -10.75
CA THR A 81 8.08 14.45 -9.80
C THR A 81 8.09 13.57 -8.55
N VAL A 82 9.14 12.77 -8.42
CA VAL A 82 9.31 11.80 -7.33
C VAL A 82 10.38 12.28 -6.35
N PRO A 83 10.20 12.06 -5.03
CA PRO A 83 11.22 12.39 -4.04
C PRO A 83 12.56 11.72 -4.37
N LYS A 84 13.67 12.47 -4.22
CA LYS A 84 15.02 11.98 -4.55
C LYS A 84 15.45 10.74 -3.77
N SER A 85 14.82 10.46 -2.63
CA SER A 85 15.06 9.26 -1.81
C SER A 85 14.28 8.02 -2.29
N ALA A 86 13.24 8.19 -3.11
CA ALA A 86 12.44 7.08 -3.62
C ALA A 86 13.21 6.28 -4.69
N ARG A 87 13.13 4.95 -4.64
CA ARG A 87 13.78 4.03 -5.59
C ARG A 87 12.81 3.02 -6.18
N TYR A 88 11.77 2.66 -5.44
CA TYR A 88 10.73 1.73 -5.87
C TYR A 88 9.35 2.36 -5.72
N ALA A 89 8.45 1.97 -6.60
CA ALA A 89 7.03 2.28 -6.50
C ALA A 89 6.22 0.98 -6.49
N VAL A 90 5.17 0.95 -5.68
CA VAL A 90 4.21 -0.14 -5.64
C VAL A 90 2.83 0.48 -5.84
N ALA A 91 2.25 0.28 -7.03
CA ALA A 91 0.85 0.62 -7.24
C ALA A 91 0.00 -0.48 -6.61
N PHE A 92 -1.12 -0.10 -6.02
CA PHE A 92 -2.00 -1.03 -5.34
C PHE A 92 -3.46 -0.79 -5.68
N PHE A 93 -4.25 -1.85 -5.57
CA PHE A 93 -5.71 -1.79 -5.60
C PHE A 93 -6.29 -2.74 -4.54
N VAL A 94 -7.22 -2.24 -3.76
CA VAL A 94 -7.93 -2.93 -2.69
C VAL A 94 -9.43 -2.91 -3.01
N PRO A 95 -9.96 -3.96 -3.66
CA PRO A 95 -11.39 -4.12 -3.83
C PRO A 95 -12.05 -4.13 -2.44
N SER A 96 -12.94 -3.19 -2.21
CA SER A 96 -13.63 -3.00 -0.95
C SER A 96 -14.92 -2.23 -1.20
N GLU A 97 -15.85 -2.30 -0.26
CA GLU A 97 -17.08 -1.51 -0.26
C GLU A 97 -17.11 -0.61 0.97
N ALA A 98 -17.88 0.48 0.93
CA ALA A 98 -18.17 1.25 2.12
C ALA A 98 -18.86 0.35 3.16
N PRO A 99 -18.53 0.45 4.45
CA PRO A 99 -17.70 1.48 5.09
C PRO A 99 -16.20 1.15 5.22
N PHE A 100 -15.69 0.09 4.59
CA PHE A 100 -14.39 -0.49 4.92
C PHE A 100 -13.18 0.09 4.19
N HIS A 101 -13.34 0.91 3.15
CA HIS A 101 -12.23 1.42 2.32
C HIS A 101 -11.03 1.95 3.11
N VAL A 102 -11.29 2.72 4.17
CA VAL A 102 -10.26 3.34 5.02
C VAL A 102 -9.59 2.32 5.93
N ALA A 103 -10.35 1.41 6.52
CA ALA A 103 -9.82 0.33 7.35
C ALA A 103 -8.95 -0.63 6.52
N ASP A 104 -9.39 -0.94 5.31
CA ASP A 104 -8.66 -1.78 4.35
C ASP A 104 -7.35 -1.12 3.89
N LEU A 105 -7.38 0.18 3.58
CA LEU A 105 -6.17 0.95 3.27
C LEU A 105 -5.20 0.99 4.46
N ALA A 106 -5.70 1.30 5.66
CA ALA A 106 -4.89 1.35 6.86
C ALA A 106 -4.21 0.00 7.12
N PHE A 107 -4.98 -1.09 7.05
CA PHE A 107 -4.45 -2.43 7.27
C PHE A 107 -3.42 -2.82 6.20
N LEU A 108 -3.66 -2.50 4.93
CA LEU A 108 -2.68 -2.67 3.85
C LEU A 108 -1.38 -1.96 4.18
N LEU A 109 -1.43 -0.67 4.53
CA LEU A 109 -0.22 0.13 4.77
C LEU A 109 0.62 -0.44 5.92
N LEU A 110 -0.03 -0.86 7.00
CA LEU A 110 0.61 -1.44 8.18
C LEU A 110 1.14 -2.86 7.90
N ARG A 111 0.36 -3.69 7.22
CA ARG A 111 0.69 -5.10 6.99
C ARG A 111 1.69 -5.31 5.86
N PHE A 112 1.73 -4.41 4.87
CA PHE A 112 2.68 -4.49 3.76
C PHE A 112 4.12 -4.51 4.27
N GLN A 113 4.44 -3.61 5.20
CA GLN A 113 5.77 -3.54 5.79
C GLN A 113 6.14 -4.80 6.56
N ASP A 114 5.20 -5.41 7.25
CA ASP A 114 5.41 -6.64 8.02
C ASP A 114 5.57 -7.88 7.12
N PHE A 115 4.80 -7.96 6.04
CA PHE A 115 4.82 -9.11 5.13
C PHE A 115 6.09 -9.18 4.25
N TYR A 116 6.66 -8.04 3.89
CA TYR A 116 7.77 -7.96 2.94
C TYR A 116 9.14 -7.75 3.58
N ILE A 117 9.24 -7.83 4.91
CA ILE A 117 10.55 -7.90 5.59
C ILE A 117 11.25 -9.19 5.17
N ARG A 118 12.59 -9.17 5.13
CA ARG A 118 13.39 -10.37 4.94
C ARG A 118 13.38 -11.20 6.23
N ASP A 119 12.91 -12.45 6.15
CA ASP A 119 12.73 -13.44 7.24
C ASP A 119 14.01 -13.82 8.04
N SER A 120 15.11 -13.09 7.88
CA SER A 120 16.40 -13.39 8.51
C SER A 120 17.22 -12.18 8.91
N ASP A 121 16.95 -10.99 8.34
CA ASP A 121 17.84 -9.83 8.46
C ASP A 121 17.12 -8.54 8.84
N TYR A 122 15.80 -8.58 9.05
CA TYR A 122 14.98 -7.43 9.46
C TYR A 122 15.26 -6.14 8.67
N GLU A 123 15.62 -6.26 7.38
CA GLU A 123 15.98 -5.09 6.57
C GLU A 123 14.72 -4.24 6.33
N ARG A 124 14.58 -3.21 7.16
CA ARG A 124 13.49 -2.25 7.16
C ARG A 124 13.59 -1.32 5.94
N PHE A 125 12.45 -0.99 5.35
CA PHE A 125 12.32 -0.08 4.21
C PHE A 125 11.26 1.00 4.43
N ASN A 126 11.61 2.26 4.26
CA ASN A 126 10.69 3.35 4.60
C ASN A 126 9.75 3.66 3.44
N LEU A 127 8.47 3.84 3.77
CA LEU A 127 7.52 4.53 2.93
C LEU A 127 7.89 6.02 2.92
N ILE A 128 8.31 6.51 1.75
CA ILE A 128 8.77 7.88 1.50
C ILE A 128 7.62 8.80 1.12
N SER A 129 6.65 8.28 0.38
CA SER A 129 5.46 9.02 -0.03
C SER A 129 4.34 8.05 -0.38
N LEU A 130 3.12 8.57 -0.35
CA LEU A 130 1.89 7.85 -0.62
C LEU A 130 0.95 8.78 -1.37
N SER A 131 0.28 8.25 -2.38
CA SER A 131 -0.96 8.81 -2.93
C SER A 131 -2.02 7.71 -2.96
N TYR A 132 -3.27 8.07 -2.69
CA TYR A 132 -4.39 7.14 -2.74
C TYR A 132 -5.69 7.85 -3.11
N HIS A 133 -6.64 7.07 -3.59
CA HIS A 133 -8.00 7.49 -3.89
C HIS A 133 -8.99 6.45 -3.37
N LEU A 134 -10.00 6.91 -2.63
CA LEU A 134 -11.11 6.08 -2.10
C LEU A 134 -12.26 6.13 -3.12
N GLY A 135 -12.37 5.12 -3.97
CA GLY A 135 -13.39 5.04 -5.02
C GLY A 135 -14.54 4.09 -4.67
N VAL A 136 -15.61 4.14 -5.46
CA VAL A 136 -16.82 3.31 -5.28
C VAL A 136 -16.52 1.81 -5.29
N GLY A 137 -15.57 1.36 -6.11
CA GLY A 137 -15.17 -0.05 -6.21
C GLY A 137 -13.98 -0.44 -5.32
N GLY A 138 -13.51 0.47 -4.47
CA GLY A 138 -12.38 0.25 -3.58
C GLY A 138 -11.29 1.30 -3.67
N THR A 139 -10.18 1.01 -3.00
CA THR A 139 -9.08 1.96 -2.81
C THR A 139 -7.92 1.63 -3.74
N HIS A 140 -7.37 2.61 -4.44
CA HIS A 140 -6.14 2.43 -5.21
C HIS A 140 -5.15 3.56 -4.94
N GLY A 141 -3.89 3.34 -5.28
CA GLY A 141 -2.87 4.35 -5.06
C GLY A 141 -1.47 3.89 -5.42
N LEU A 142 -0.50 4.70 -5.00
CA LEU A 142 0.92 4.48 -5.22
C LEU A 142 1.69 4.65 -3.92
N LEU A 143 2.51 3.66 -3.59
CA LEU A 143 3.42 3.66 -2.46
C LEU A 143 4.85 3.86 -2.97
N LEU A 144 5.54 4.88 -2.48
CA LEU A 144 6.93 5.15 -2.86
C LEU A 144 7.86 4.75 -1.72
N TYR A 145 8.84 3.90 -2.01
CA TYR A 145 9.76 3.36 -1.02
C TYR A 145 11.21 3.71 -1.33
N ASP A 146 12.04 3.71 -0.28
CA ASP A 146 13.49 3.85 -0.38
C ASP A 146 14.16 2.62 -1.03
N ASN A 147 15.50 2.62 -1.06
CA ASN A 147 16.27 1.55 -1.68
C ASN A 147 16.13 0.18 -1.00
N ASN A 148 15.75 0.14 0.28
CA ASN A 148 15.79 -1.09 1.06
C ASN A 148 14.65 -2.05 0.67
N LEU A 149 13.62 -1.57 -0.06
CA LEU A 149 12.59 -2.44 -0.68
C LEU A 149 13.17 -3.37 -1.77
N CYS A 150 14.45 -3.22 -2.17
CA CYS A 150 15.07 -4.00 -3.23
C CYS A 150 14.87 -5.52 -3.10
N HIS A 151 14.95 -6.05 -1.88
CA HIS A 151 14.77 -7.48 -1.63
C HIS A 151 13.33 -7.94 -1.94
N ALA A 152 12.33 -7.25 -1.40
CA ALA A 152 10.91 -7.53 -1.65
C ALA A 152 10.60 -7.43 -3.15
N PHE A 153 11.10 -6.39 -3.82
CA PHE A 153 10.96 -6.22 -5.26
C PHE A 153 11.56 -7.39 -6.05
N LYS A 154 12.78 -7.84 -5.70
CA LYS A 154 13.43 -9.00 -6.33
C LYS A 154 12.62 -10.28 -6.12
N LYS A 155 12.04 -10.49 -4.92
CA LYS A 155 11.17 -11.63 -4.60
C LYS A 155 9.89 -11.59 -5.46
N ALA A 156 9.20 -10.46 -5.52
CA ALA A 156 8.02 -10.27 -6.38
C ALA A 156 8.34 -10.54 -7.87
N ARG A 157 9.46 -10.00 -8.37
CA ARG A 157 9.91 -10.22 -9.76
C ARG A 157 10.25 -11.68 -10.05
N LYS A 158 10.90 -12.38 -9.12
CA LYS A 158 11.22 -13.81 -9.25
C LYS A 158 9.93 -14.63 -9.30
N ASN A 159 8.99 -14.39 -8.39
CA ASN A 159 7.72 -15.10 -8.33
C ASN A 159 6.88 -14.90 -9.60
N ALA A 160 6.80 -13.65 -10.09
CA ALA A 160 6.12 -13.32 -11.34
C ALA A 160 6.70 -14.09 -12.53
N ARG A 161 8.04 -14.20 -12.63
CA ARG A 161 8.71 -14.95 -13.70
C ARG A 161 8.51 -16.46 -13.63
N GLN A 162 8.43 -17.01 -12.42
CA GLN A 162 8.33 -18.46 -12.22
C GLN A 162 6.92 -19.00 -12.47
N ASN A 163 5.88 -18.18 -12.36
CA ASN A 163 4.49 -18.60 -12.56
C ASN A 163 3.71 -17.66 -13.51
N PRO A 164 4.10 -17.59 -14.80
CA PRO A 164 3.50 -16.64 -15.75
C PRO A 164 2.00 -16.87 -15.99
N ALA A 165 1.55 -18.13 -15.97
CA ALA A 165 0.15 -18.50 -16.10
C ALA A 165 -0.72 -18.11 -14.89
N LYS A 166 -0.12 -18.05 -13.69
CA LYS A 166 -0.83 -17.74 -12.43
C LYS A 166 -0.99 -16.24 -12.19
N TYR A 167 0.00 -15.44 -12.58
CA TYR A 167 0.05 -14.02 -12.20
C TYR A 167 -0.40 -13.03 -13.28
N ARG A 168 -0.82 -13.46 -14.49
CA ARG A 168 -0.88 -12.58 -15.68
C ARG A 168 0.36 -11.66 -15.69
N SER A 169 1.51 -12.29 -15.49
CA SER A 169 2.59 -11.89 -14.56
C SER A 169 3.35 -10.61 -14.87
N VAL A 170 3.00 -9.96 -15.98
CA VAL A 170 3.68 -8.83 -16.56
C VAL A 170 2.62 -8.03 -17.33
N GLN A 171 2.05 -7.00 -16.72
CA GLN A 171 1.37 -5.96 -17.48
C GLN A 171 2.41 -4.87 -17.77
N PHE A 172 2.68 -4.61 -19.05
CA PHE A 172 3.68 -3.62 -19.50
C PHE A 172 5.13 -3.83 -19.03
N GLY A 173 5.53 -5.02 -18.57
CA GLY A 173 6.91 -5.29 -18.10
C GLY A 173 7.05 -5.41 -16.57
N TYR A 174 6.00 -5.13 -15.81
CA TYR A 174 6.07 -5.01 -14.34
C TYR A 174 5.57 -6.26 -13.60
N PRO A 175 6.28 -6.72 -12.54
CA PRO A 175 5.80 -7.80 -11.68
C PRO A 175 4.45 -7.45 -11.06
N ILE A 176 3.57 -8.44 -10.99
CA ILE A 176 2.27 -8.36 -10.31
C ILE A 176 2.25 -9.40 -9.19
N SER A 177 1.71 -9.02 -8.02
CA SER A 177 1.44 -9.95 -6.93
C SER A 177 0.10 -9.65 -6.27
N THR A 178 -0.45 -10.64 -5.57
CA THR A 178 -1.67 -10.50 -4.76
C THR A 178 -1.37 -10.77 -3.30
N TRP A 179 -2.22 -10.24 -2.43
CA TRP A 179 -2.25 -10.55 -1.00
C TRP A 179 -3.71 -10.80 -0.56
N PRO A 180 -3.99 -11.76 0.35
CA PRO A 180 -3.09 -12.82 0.79
C PRO A 180 -2.54 -13.64 -0.39
N PRO A 181 -1.30 -14.15 -0.31
CA PRO A 181 -0.77 -14.99 -1.38
C PRO A 181 -1.64 -16.24 -1.51
N GLU A 182 -2.02 -16.61 -2.74
CA GLU A 182 -2.90 -17.76 -3.06
C GLU A 182 -2.34 -19.15 -2.67
N ASN A 183 -1.31 -19.24 -1.83
CA ASN A 183 -0.69 -20.49 -1.38
C ASN A 183 -0.85 -20.71 0.14
N GLU A 184 -1.65 -19.91 0.84
CA GLU A 184 -1.93 -20.04 2.28
C GLU A 184 -3.39 -20.46 2.59
N SER A 185 -4.04 -21.15 1.65
CA SER A 185 -5.38 -21.77 1.81
C SER A 185 -5.33 -23.27 1.59
#